data_AF-A0A5C5TYI2-F1
#
_entry.id   AF-A0A5C5TYI2-F1
#
_cell.length_a   1.000
_cell.length_b   1.000
_cell.length_c   1.000
_cell.angle_alpha   90.00
_cell.angle_beta   90.00
_cell.angle_gamma   90.00
#
_symmetry.space_group_name_H-M   'P 1'
#
loop_
_entity.id
_entity.type
_entity.pdbx_description
1 polymer ?
#
loop_
_entity_poly.entity_id
_entity_poly.type
_entity_poly.pdbx_seq_one_letter_code
_entity_poly.pdbx_strand_id
1 'polypeptide(L)' 'SLRAKVEHPFRVVKRQFGYTKVRYRGLAKNTAQVLTLFALSNLWMARRRLLLPTG' A
#
# COMPACT_ATOMS: atom_id res chain seq x y z
N SER A 1 -10.44 -5.98 -15.68
CA SER A 1 -10.39 -4.55 -16.05
C SER A 1 -9.39 -3.83 -15.15
N LEU A 2 -8.43 -3.09 -15.72
CA LEU A 2 -7.26 -2.48 -15.06
C LEU A 2 -7.59 -1.76 -13.72
N ARG A 3 -8.76 -1.14 -13.64
CA ARG A 3 -9.27 -0.38 -12.48
C ARG A 3 -9.38 -1.20 -11.20
N ALA A 4 -9.86 -2.44 -11.29
CA ALA A 4 -10.02 -3.33 -10.13
C ALA A 4 -8.67 -3.74 -9.52
N LYS A 5 -7.63 -3.86 -10.36
CA LYS A 5 -6.26 -4.18 -9.90
C LYS A 5 -5.62 -3.01 -9.15
N VAL A 6 -5.96 -1.78 -9.51
CA VAL A 6 -5.44 -0.55 -8.89
C VAL A 6 -6.24 -0.18 -7.64
N GLU A 7 -7.56 -0.37 -7.63
CA GLU A 7 -8.38 -0.12 -6.44
C GLU A 7 -7.94 -0.92 -5.21
N HIS A 8 -7.43 -2.13 -5.42
CA HIS A 8 -7.02 -3.01 -4.33
C HIS A 8 -5.85 -2.45 -3.49
N PRO A 9 -4.68 -2.09 -4.06
CA PRO A 9 -3.61 -1.45 -3.30
C PRO A 9 -4.02 -0.10 -2.71
N PHE A 10 -4.83 0.70 -3.40
CA PHE A 10 -5.37 1.95 -2.82
C PHE A 10 -6.26 1.69 -1.60
N ARG A 11 -7.09 0.64 -1.62
CA ARG A 11 -7.91 0.24 -0.47
C ARG A 11 -7.03 -0.24 0.69
N VAL A 12 -5.97 -1.00 0.42
CA VAL A 12 -5.01 -1.46 1.46
C VAL A 12 -4.29 -0.26 2.09
N VAL A 13 -3.77 0.66 1.29
CA VAL A 13 -3.13 1.89 1.79
C VAL A 13 -4.08 2.72 2.67
N LYS A 14 -5.33 2.93 2.23
CA LYS A 14 -6.30 3.75 2.96
C LYS A 14 -6.87 3.07 4.21
N ARG A 15 -7.15 1.75 4.15
CA ARG A 15 -7.78 1.01 5.26
C ARG A 15 -6.77 0.37 6.21
N GLN A 16 -5.73 -0.29 5.69
CA GLN A 16 -4.77 -1.04 6.51
C GLN A 16 -3.69 -0.15 7.11
N PHE A 17 -3.23 0.85 6.33
CA PHE A 17 -2.20 1.78 6.77
C PHE A 17 -2.76 3.16 7.20
N GLY A 18 -4.08 3.34 7.16
CA GLY A 18 -4.74 4.55 7.69
C GLY A 18 -4.40 5.84 6.96
N TYR A 19 -3.96 5.78 5.70
CA TYR A 19 -3.58 6.97 4.93
C TYR A 19 -4.83 7.73 4.44
N THR A 20 -5.40 8.56 5.31
CA THR A 20 -6.60 9.37 5.04
C THR A 20 -6.28 10.85 4.82
N LYS A 21 -5.17 11.36 5.37
CA LYS A 21 -4.72 12.75 5.24
C LYS A 21 -3.20 12.82 5.10
N VAL A 22 -2.72 13.79 4.33
CA VAL A 22 -1.28 14.08 4.19
C VAL A 22 -0.70 14.50 5.55
N ARG A 23 0.37 13.82 5.99
CA ARG A 23 0.95 14.07 7.33
C ARG A 23 2.05 15.12 7.32
N TYR A 24 2.75 15.30 6.21
CA TYR A 24 3.93 16.15 6.12
C TYR A 24 3.66 17.47 5.39
N ARG A 25 4.26 18.57 5.88
CA ARG A 25 4.31 19.85 5.16
C ARG A 25 5.41 19.78 4.11
N GLY A 26 5.02 19.51 2.86
CA GLY A 26 5.91 19.47 1.70
C GLY A 26 5.63 18.29 0.77
N LEU A 27 5.61 18.56 -0.54
CA LEU A 27 5.31 17.58 -1.58
C LEU A 27 6.31 16.42 -1.58
N ALA A 28 7.60 16.71 -1.52
CA ALA A 28 8.65 15.69 -1.56
C ALA A 28 8.50 14.65 -0.42
N LYS A 29 8.24 15.12 0.81
CA LYS A 29 8.07 14.25 1.99
C LYS A 29 6.79 13.41 1.91
N ASN A 30 5.71 13.99 1.39
CA ASN A 30 4.47 13.27 1.18
C ASN A 30 4.59 12.21 0.06
N THR A 31 5.30 12.53 -1.03
CA THR A 31 5.55 11.58 -2.12
C THR A 31 6.37 10.39 -1.64
N ALA A 32 7.45 10.63 -0.89
CA ALA A 32 8.23 9.55 -0.28
C ALA A 32 7.35 8.66 0.62
N GLN A 33 6.49 9.27 1.46
CA GLN A 33 5.56 8.52 2.32
C GLN A 33 4.60 7.64 1.51
N VAL A 34 4.00 8.17 0.43
CA VAL A 34 3.08 7.41 -0.42
C VAL A 34 3.81 6.25 -1.12
N LEU A 35 5.01 6.49 -1.65
CA LEU A 35 5.81 5.45 -2.29
C LEU A 35 6.14 4.30 -1.32
N THR A 36 6.54 4.62 -0.09
CA THR A 36 6.79 3.60 0.94
C THR A 36 5.52 2.82 1.29
N LEU A 37 4.37 3.48 1.43
CA LEU A 37 3.09 2.83 1.69
C LEU A 37 2.64 1.90 0.55
N PHE A 38 2.91 2.28 -0.70
CA PHE A 38 2.65 1.42 -1.86
C PHE A 38 3.56 0.19 -1.86
N ALA A 39 4.86 0.36 -1.57
CA ALA A 39 5.79 -0.76 -1.44
C ALA A 39 5.36 -1.74 -0.32
N LEU A 40 4.98 -1.21 0.85
CA LEU A 40 4.46 -2.00 1.96
C LEU A 40 3.13 -2.70 1.64
N SER A 41 2.26 -2.06 0.84
CA SER A 41 1.01 -2.67 0.41
C SER A 41 1.23 -3.84 -0.55
N ASN A 42 2.20 -3.71 -1.47
CA ASN A 42 2.61 -4.83 -2.33
C ASN A 42 3.17 -6.00 -1.51
N LEU A 43 3.98 -5.70 -0.49
CA LEU A 43 4.50 -6.72 0.43
C LEU A 43 3.38 -7.38 1.24
N TRP A 44 2.43 -6.60 1.75
CA TRP A 44 1.27 -7.12 2.49
C TRP A 44 0.38 -8.01 1.62
N MET A 45 0.20 -7.69 0.33
CA MET A 45 -0.49 -8.57 -0.61
C MET A 45 0.29 -9.86 -0.88
N ALA A 46 1.62 -9.76 -1.01
CA ALA A 46 2.50 -10.91 -1.20
C ALA A 46 2.59 -11.80 0.05
N ARG A 47 2.26 -11.29 1.24
CA ARG A 47 2.24 -12.03 2.51
C ARG A 47 1.58 -13.39 2.41
N ARG A 48 0.43 -13.50 1.74
CA ARG A 48 -0.28 -14.80 1.59
C ARG A 48 0.52 -15.81 0.77
N ARG A 49 1.32 -15.35 -0.21
CA ARG A 49 2.21 -16.20 -1.01
C ARG A 49 3.51 -16.52 -0.28
N LEU A 50 4.03 -15.58 0.50
CA LEU A 50 5.28 -15.73 1.25
C LEU A 50 5.12 -16.54 2.56
N LEU A 51 3.94 -16.48 3.17
CA LEU A 51 3.60 -17.22 4.39
C LEU A 51 2.75 -18.47 4.12
N LEU A 52 2.55 -18.85 2.85
CA LEU A 52 1.99 -20.15 2.53
C LEU A 52 3.00 -21.20 3.00
N PRO A 53 2.65 -22.07 3.97
CA PRO A 53 3.53 -23.15 4.35
C PRO A 53 3.75 -23.98 3.09
N THR A 54 5.01 -24.25 2.76
CA THR A 54 5.36 -25.30 1.82
C THR A 54 4.91 -26.61 2.47
N GLY A 55 3.66 -27.01 2.22
CA GLY A 55 3.09 -28.30 2.57
C GLY A 55 3.04 -29.16 1.32
#